data_AF-A0A7V4FLD9-F1
#
_entry.id   AF-A0A7V4FLD9-F1
#
_cell.length_a   1.000
_cell.length_b   1.000
_cell.length_c   1.000
_cell.angle_alpha   90.00
_cell.angle_beta   90.00
_cell.angle_gamma   90.00
#
_symmetry.space_group_name_H-M   'P 1'
#
loop_
_entity.id
_entity.type
_entity.pdbx_description
1 polymer ?
#
loop_
_entity_poly.entity_id
_entity_poly.type
_entity_poly.pdbx_seq_one_letter_code
_entity_poly.pdbx_strand_id
1 'polypeptide(L)'
;MINFIDQYKPVDLENEIDYSRLIKLGKDFFEVNSRSEFDYITYVKDCTKLSSLEIPEEYKEIFIPKSNPSVYWIYDSWLMLQIEDYMKTNFLRAKNVEIYKAIKENFIKWATTKLKNEKEYYANNVINLVERDVYKQNFFKYIINGIIYLAKPGVFNLSKVLNLFETAKEIANSSRLADNIKNELSYIITLYIGFAHLRDNAIDLANITFRNALEIKKCGVTAKLYSALAEVKLGNHSIAESYLNEILDYDFNRLILSMKLNNFGMFNFFIKTGFFQNVFYELDFWPASETIEKVIHLKGATNKNSLDLLFQKCTELKKKNIQSYLNTDITNSITMLEKISINYKDSRNIFITGLANEFENKFHEIIQNIIGKLKETLDSDINEKLSHYKRILEENQSAENHTLNEIEKFKVKSKDNLAKTLESIEDNYNVQIKLVEEKIENIPFMEKYNPQRSFSVNMSNNFIVAFIVMLIGAFAGSSGSGGEDHSGLNAFFSGLVTSGIKWGLISFFVGTLISLIISAMVLIEKADEKQKLLRKINLLKKQKSDAINEAKIYSEHREKVTLENYNNNLAQYRKNIKDLTEQINYERDKLNKEASEKIKAFEDLLAPLLS
;
A
#
# COMPACT_ATOMS: atom_id res chain seq x y z
N MET A 1 -46.16 52.06 -42.30
CA MET A 1 -45.29 53.25 -42.12
C MET A 1 -45.91 54.06 -41.00
N ILE A 2 -45.10 54.49 -40.00
CA ILE A 2 -45.49 54.93 -38.64
C ILE A 2 -45.75 53.70 -37.75
N ASN A 3 -44.98 53.31 -36.73
CA ASN A 3 -44.00 53.97 -35.85
C ASN A 3 -42.67 53.19 -35.76
N PHE A 4 -41.56 53.87 -36.07
CA PHE A 4 -40.17 53.42 -35.85
C PHE A 4 -39.44 54.48 -35.02
N ILE A 5 -40.11 55.01 -33.99
CA ILE A 5 -39.61 56.08 -33.13
C ILE A 5 -39.84 55.65 -31.69
N ASP A 6 -38.90 54.87 -31.16
CA ASP A 6 -38.62 54.76 -29.72
C ASP A 6 -37.20 54.20 -29.45
N GLN A 7 -36.29 54.26 -30.44
CA GLN A 7 -34.90 53.75 -30.30
C GLN A 7 -33.81 54.82 -30.33
N TYR A 8 -34.15 56.10 -30.23
CA TYR A 8 -33.14 57.16 -30.10
C TYR A 8 -33.52 58.10 -28.97
N LYS A 9 -33.12 57.75 -27.74
CA LYS A 9 -32.75 58.78 -26.78
C LYS A 9 -31.50 59.47 -27.35
N PRO A 10 -31.39 60.81 -27.30
CA PRO A 10 -30.17 61.49 -27.71
C PRO A 10 -29.05 60.99 -26.80
N VAL A 11 -28.13 60.22 -27.38
CA VAL A 11 -26.94 59.71 -26.71
C VAL A 11 -25.94 60.87 -26.74
N ASP A 12 -25.53 61.37 -25.58
CA ASP A 12 -24.40 62.31 -25.49
C ASP A 12 -23.20 61.74 -26.23
N LEU A 13 -22.46 62.60 -26.95
CA LEU A 13 -21.34 62.20 -27.81
C LEU A 13 -20.29 61.33 -27.06
N GLU A 14 -20.12 61.57 -25.75
CA GLU A 14 -19.24 60.80 -24.86
C GLU A 14 -19.72 59.34 -24.68
N ASN A 15 -21.03 59.11 -24.58
CA ASN A 15 -21.61 57.79 -24.42
C ASN A 15 -21.44 56.93 -25.70
N GLU A 16 -21.41 57.55 -26.89
CA GLU A 16 -21.09 56.85 -28.15
C GLU A 16 -19.62 56.41 -28.23
N ILE A 17 -18.71 57.20 -27.66
CA ILE A 17 -17.26 56.90 -27.62
C ILE A 17 -17.01 55.69 -26.72
N ASP A 18 -17.56 55.68 -25.51
CA ASP A 18 -17.38 54.57 -24.57
C ASP A 18 -18.05 53.27 -25.02
N TYR A 19 -19.21 53.39 -25.64
CA TYR A 19 -19.87 52.25 -26.29
C TYR A 19 -19.01 51.64 -27.39
N SER A 20 -18.42 52.49 -28.24
CA SER A 20 -17.51 52.06 -29.30
C SER A 20 -16.21 51.44 -28.73
N ARG A 21 -15.71 51.98 -27.62
CA ARG A 21 -14.55 51.45 -26.89
C ARG A 21 -14.83 50.05 -26.36
N LEU A 22 -15.97 49.82 -25.69
CA LEU A 22 -16.36 48.51 -25.17
C LEU A 22 -16.41 47.45 -26.28
N ILE A 23 -17.07 47.76 -27.41
CA ILE A 23 -17.14 46.84 -28.56
C ILE A 23 -15.75 46.54 -29.12
N LYS A 24 -14.90 47.57 -29.22
CA LYS A 24 -13.53 47.41 -29.70
C LYS A 24 -12.71 46.50 -28.78
N LEU A 25 -12.83 46.64 -27.46
CA LEU A 25 -12.17 45.76 -26.50
C LEU A 25 -12.57 44.29 -26.68
N GLY A 26 -13.88 44.01 -26.80
CA GLY A 26 -14.37 42.66 -27.03
C GLY A 26 -13.85 42.04 -28.33
N LYS A 27 -13.76 42.84 -29.40
CA LYS A 27 -13.23 42.39 -30.69
C LYS A 27 -11.71 42.17 -30.65
N ASP A 28 -10.97 43.11 -30.06
CA ASP A 28 -9.50 43.10 -30.08
C ASP A 28 -8.91 42.04 -29.14
N PHE A 29 -9.54 41.79 -27.98
CA PHE A 29 -9.03 40.89 -26.94
C PHE A 29 -9.76 39.57 -26.81
N PHE A 30 -10.96 39.41 -27.36
CA PHE A 30 -11.73 38.16 -27.24
C PHE A 30 -12.31 37.67 -28.55
N GLU A 31 -12.08 38.38 -29.67
CA GLU A 31 -12.63 38.07 -30.99
C GLU A 31 -14.18 38.02 -30.99
N VAL A 32 -14.82 38.74 -30.05
CA VAL A 32 -16.28 38.77 -29.89
C VAL A 32 -16.91 39.65 -30.98
N ASN A 33 -17.98 39.14 -31.59
CA ASN A 33 -18.83 39.91 -32.49
C ASN A 33 -20.14 40.29 -31.79
N SER A 34 -20.15 41.40 -31.07
CA SER A 34 -21.30 41.87 -30.28
C SER A 34 -22.56 42.20 -31.11
N ARG A 35 -22.46 42.22 -32.44
CA ARG A 35 -23.58 42.54 -33.35
C ARG A 35 -24.32 41.30 -33.89
N SER A 36 -23.90 40.08 -33.57
CA SER A 36 -24.60 38.88 -34.02
C SER A 36 -25.89 38.65 -33.23
N GLU A 37 -26.96 38.22 -33.92
CA GLU A 37 -28.17 37.72 -33.24
C GLU A 37 -27.81 36.50 -32.36
N PHE A 38 -28.49 36.38 -31.21
CA PHE A 38 -28.33 35.25 -30.31
C PHE A 38 -28.67 33.92 -31.01
N ASP A 39 -27.71 33.00 -31.07
CA ASP A 39 -27.88 31.68 -31.67
C ASP A 39 -28.29 30.64 -30.62
N TYR A 40 -29.61 30.40 -30.55
CA TYR A 40 -30.21 29.40 -29.67
C TYR A 40 -29.65 27.99 -29.90
N ILE A 41 -29.37 27.61 -31.14
CA ILE A 41 -28.94 26.25 -31.46
C ILE A 41 -27.52 26.05 -30.95
N THR A 42 -26.64 27.02 -31.20
CA THR A 42 -25.26 26.98 -30.68
C THR A 42 -25.26 26.95 -29.16
N TYR A 43 -26.05 27.81 -28.49
CA TYR A 43 -26.14 27.83 -27.04
C TYR A 43 -26.59 26.47 -26.44
N VAL A 44 -27.63 25.85 -27.00
CA VAL A 44 -28.11 24.54 -26.53
C VAL A 44 -27.03 23.46 -26.71
N LYS A 45 -26.34 23.45 -27.87
CA LYS A 45 -25.22 22.54 -28.11
C LYS A 45 -24.10 22.72 -27.10
N ASP A 46 -23.78 23.96 -26.76
CA ASP A 46 -22.76 24.29 -25.77
C ASP A 46 -23.15 23.81 -24.36
N CYS A 47 -24.41 23.97 -23.97
CA CYS A 47 -24.94 23.45 -22.70
C CYS A 47 -24.88 21.93 -22.61
N THR A 48 -25.26 21.22 -23.68
CA THR A 48 -25.16 19.76 -23.76
C THR A 48 -23.71 19.32 -23.66
N LYS A 49 -22.80 20.02 -24.36
CA LYS A 49 -21.38 19.72 -24.32
C LYS A 49 -20.82 19.92 -22.92
N LEU A 50 -21.11 21.04 -22.25
CA LEU A 50 -20.68 21.30 -20.87
C LEU A 50 -21.16 20.21 -19.90
N SER A 51 -22.42 19.78 -20.04
CA SER A 51 -23.00 18.73 -19.19
C SER A 51 -22.34 17.36 -19.37
N SER A 52 -21.74 17.10 -20.55
CA SER A 52 -20.98 15.88 -20.83
C SER A 52 -19.55 15.89 -20.29
N LEU A 53 -19.05 17.04 -19.84
CA LEU A 53 -17.69 17.16 -19.31
C LEU A 53 -17.62 16.71 -17.84
N GLU A 54 -16.68 15.83 -17.55
CA GLU A 54 -16.36 15.41 -16.18
C GLU A 54 -15.50 16.48 -15.49
N ILE A 55 -16.14 17.57 -15.05
CA ILE A 55 -15.49 18.67 -14.33
C ILE A 55 -16.11 18.91 -12.95
N PRO A 56 -15.40 19.56 -12.01
CA PRO A 56 -15.95 19.95 -10.72
C PRO A 56 -17.20 20.83 -10.85
N GLU A 57 -18.14 20.70 -9.92
CA GLU A 57 -19.43 21.42 -9.94
C GLU A 57 -19.28 22.95 -9.98
N GLU A 58 -18.22 23.49 -9.38
CA GLU A 58 -17.90 24.92 -9.45
C GLU A 58 -17.68 25.43 -10.88
N TYR A 59 -17.25 24.56 -11.82
CA TYR A 59 -16.99 24.92 -13.22
C TYR A 59 -18.15 24.60 -14.18
N LYS A 60 -19.27 24.06 -13.67
CA LYS A 60 -20.39 23.55 -14.48
C LYS A 60 -21.54 24.54 -14.69
N GLU A 61 -21.39 25.79 -14.25
CA GLU A 61 -22.46 26.75 -14.42
C GLU A 61 -22.73 27.04 -15.90
N ILE A 62 -24.01 27.16 -16.23
CA ILE A 62 -24.49 27.58 -17.54
C ILE A 62 -24.92 29.04 -17.44
N PHE A 63 -24.27 29.91 -18.22
CA PHE A 63 -24.53 31.34 -18.19
C PHE A 63 -25.97 31.67 -18.60
N ILE A 64 -26.72 32.40 -17.78
CA ILE A 64 -28.10 32.82 -18.11
C ILE A 64 -28.10 34.27 -18.60
N PRO A 65 -28.30 34.53 -19.91
CA PRO A 65 -28.36 35.90 -20.44
C PRO A 65 -29.66 36.61 -20.04
N LYS A 66 -29.57 37.84 -19.51
CA LYS A 66 -30.71 38.69 -19.14
C LYS A 66 -31.52 39.07 -20.38
N SER A 67 -30.85 39.24 -21.52
CA SER A 67 -31.48 39.48 -22.82
C SER A 67 -32.34 38.31 -23.31
N ASN A 68 -32.05 37.09 -22.84
CA ASN A 68 -32.73 35.87 -23.28
C ASN A 68 -32.89 34.82 -22.16
N PRO A 69 -33.61 35.17 -21.08
CA PRO A 69 -33.72 34.33 -19.88
C PRO A 69 -34.41 32.99 -20.16
N SER A 70 -35.18 32.92 -21.25
CA SER A 70 -35.91 31.72 -21.63
C SER A 70 -35.03 30.54 -22.01
N VAL A 71 -33.80 30.80 -22.48
CA VAL A 71 -32.96 29.77 -23.10
C VAL A 71 -32.54 28.66 -22.13
N TYR A 72 -32.40 28.98 -20.84
CA TYR A 72 -31.98 28.01 -19.82
C TYR A 72 -32.95 26.83 -19.69
N TRP A 73 -34.24 27.05 -19.96
CA TRP A 73 -35.29 26.06 -19.75
C TRP A 73 -35.69 25.28 -21.01
N ILE A 74 -35.01 25.52 -22.12
CA ILE A 74 -35.30 24.87 -23.41
C ILE A 74 -34.52 23.56 -23.57
N TYR A 75 -33.29 23.49 -23.03
CA TYR A 75 -32.47 22.28 -23.10
C TYR A 75 -32.76 21.35 -21.92
N ASP A 76 -32.58 20.05 -22.13
CA ASP A 76 -32.77 19.04 -21.08
C ASP A 76 -31.57 19.03 -20.14
N SER A 77 -31.46 20.07 -19.31
CA SER A 77 -30.46 20.19 -18.26
C SER A 77 -30.64 19.11 -17.20
N TRP A 78 -29.57 18.81 -16.45
CA TRP A 78 -29.68 17.93 -15.28
C TRP A 78 -30.81 18.39 -14.35
N LEU A 79 -30.90 19.70 -14.09
CA LEU A 79 -31.95 20.26 -13.25
C LEU A 79 -33.35 20.04 -13.85
N MET A 80 -33.50 20.23 -15.16
CA MET A 80 -34.77 20.04 -15.85
C MET A 80 -35.22 18.57 -15.79
N LEU A 81 -34.30 17.62 -15.96
CA LEU A 81 -34.58 16.19 -15.82
C LEU A 81 -35.05 15.84 -14.40
N GLN A 82 -34.38 16.38 -13.37
CA GLN A 82 -34.78 16.17 -11.98
C GLN A 82 -36.18 16.75 -11.68
N ILE A 83 -36.48 17.93 -12.21
CA ILE A 83 -37.81 18.54 -12.10
C ILE A 83 -38.85 17.67 -12.81
N GLU A 84 -38.56 17.19 -14.02
CA GLU A 84 -39.47 16.34 -14.76
C GLU A 84 -39.78 15.04 -14.04
N ASP A 85 -38.78 14.37 -13.50
CA ASP A 85 -38.96 13.11 -12.79
C ASP A 85 -39.75 13.32 -11.49
N TYR A 86 -39.49 14.43 -10.79
CA TYR A 86 -40.32 14.88 -9.68
C TYR A 86 -41.77 15.11 -10.11
N MET A 87 -42.00 15.84 -11.20
CA MET A 87 -43.35 16.14 -11.69
C MET A 87 -44.09 14.88 -12.14
N LYS A 88 -43.44 13.97 -12.88
CA LYS A 88 -43.99 12.67 -13.30
C LYS A 88 -44.42 11.82 -12.10
N THR A 89 -43.60 11.79 -11.05
CA THR A 89 -43.86 10.98 -9.86
C THR A 89 -44.99 11.55 -8.99
N ASN A 90 -45.16 12.88 -8.96
CA ASN A 90 -46.12 13.54 -8.08
C ASN A 90 -47.44 13.94 -8.76
N PHE A 91 -47.51 13.92 -10.10
CA PHE A 91 -48.77 14.11 -10.82
C PHE A 91 -49.65 12.85 -10.76
N LEU A 92 -50.60 12.86 -9.82
CA LEU A 92 -51.55 11.78 -9.57
C LEU A 92 -52.54 11.49 -10.72
N ARG A 93 -52.62 12.34 -11.77
CA ARG A 93 -53.60 12.23 -12.86
C ARG A 93 -52.95 12.49 -14.22
N ALA A 94 -53.25 11.64 -15.21
CA ALA A 94 -52.75 11.76 -16.59
C ALA A 94 -53.00 13.16 -17.21
N LYS A 95 -54.17 13.76 -16.95
CA LYS A 95 -54.53 15.11 -17.41
C LYS A 95 -53.53 16.20 -16.96
N ASN A 96 -52.96 16.08 -15.76
CA ASN A 96 -52.00 17.07 -15.25
C ASN A 96 -50.64 16.92 -15.94
N VAL A 97 -50.25 15.69 -16.27
CA VAL A 97 -49.05 15.39 -17.05
C VAL A 97 -49.17 15.97 -18.47
N GLU A 98 -50.35 15.84 -19.10
CA GLU A 98 -50.62 16.42 -20.43
C GLU A 98 -50.57 17.95 -20.43
N ILE A 99 -51.15 18.61 -19.40
CA ILE A 99 -51.08 20.07 -19.27
C ILE A 99 -49.62 20.53 -19.08
N TYR A 100 -48.85 19.84 -18.24
CA TYR A 100 -47.42 20.14 -18.06
C TYR A 100 -46.64 20.02 -19.39
N LYS A 101 -46.83 18.92 -20.14
CA LYS A 101 -46.21 18.74 -21.46
C LYS A 101 -46.60 19.84 -22.43
N ALA A 102 -47.88 20.19 -22.49
CA ALA A 102 -48.37 21.26 -23.34
C ALA A 102 -47.77 22.63 -22.97
N ILE A 103 -47.60 22.93 -21.68
CA ILE A 103 -46.92 24.14 -21.20
C ILE A 103 -45.47 24.15 -21.69
N LYS A 104 -44.71 23.06 -21.48
CA LYS A 104 -43.30 22.94 -21.92
C LYS A 104 -43.17 23.10 -23.44
N GLU A 105 -43.99 22.39 -24.22
CA GLU A 105 -43.95 22.44 -25.69
C GLU A 105 -44.26 23.83 -26.25
N ASN A 106 -45.30 24.50 -25.73
CA ASN A 106 -45.62 25.86 -26.17
C ASN A 106 -44.57 26.88 -25.71
N PHE A 107 -43.95 26.68 -24.55
CA PHE A 107 -42.84 27.52 -24.09
C PHE A 107 -41.59 27.36 -24.96
N ILE A 108 -41.22 26.13 -25.34
CA ILE A 108 -40.10 25.89 -26.24
C ILE A 108 -40.34 26.56 -27.60
N LYS A 109 -41.56 26.43 -28.15
CA LYS A 109 -41.94 27.13 -29.39
C LYS A 109 -41.86 28.64 -29.23
N TRP A 110 -42.38 29.20 -28.14
CA TRP A 110 -42.29 30.62 -27.83
C TRP A 110 -40.84 31.12 -27.78
N ALA A 111 -39.97 30.38 -27.11
CA ALA A 111 -38.60 30.79 -26.85
C ALA A 111 -37.71 30.70 -28.12
N THR A 112 -37.97 29.75 -29.00
CA THR A 112 -37.18 29.50 -30.23
C THR A 112 -37.68 30.25 -31.47
N THR A 113 -38.95 30.68 -31.48
CA THR A 113 -39.54 31.34 -32.65
C THR A 113 -39.05 32.77 -32.83
N LYS A 114 -38.60 33.10 -34.05
CA LYS A 114 -38.17 34.47 -34.44
C LYS A 114 -39.34 35.37 -34.86
N LEU A 115 -40.43 34.80 -35.37
CA LEU A 115 -41.60 35.55 -35.86
C LEU A 115 -42.41 36.14 -34.70
N LYS A 116 -42.58 37.46 -34.70
CA LYS A 116 -43.26 38.20 -33.61
C LYS A 116 -44.69 37.70 -33.35
N ASN A 117 -45.48 37.50 -34.40
CA ASN A 117 -46.89 37.09 -34.28
C ASN A 117 -47.03 35.69 -33.68
N GLU A 118 -46.20 34.73 -34.11
CA GLU A 118 -46.17 33.38 -33.55
C GLU A 118 -45.66 33.38 -32.11
N LYS A 119 -44.65 34.22 -31.81
CA LYS A 119 -44.17 34.42 -30.45
C LYS A 119 -45.28 34.97 -29.54
N GLU A 120 -46.10 35.90 -30.00
CA GLU A 120 -47.25 36.38 -29.23
C GLU A 120 -48.30 35.28 -29.03
N TYR A 121 -48.60 34.50 -30.07
CA TYR A 121 -49.52 33.37 -30.00
C TYR A 121 -49.10 32.32 -28.98
N TYR A 122 -47.85 31.84 -29.03
CA TYR A 122 -47.36 30.83 -28.10
C TYR A 122 -47.26 31.36 -26.66
N ALA A 123 -46.88 32.62 -26.46
CA ALA A 123 -46.89 33.23 -25.12
C ALA A 123 -48.30 33.23 -24.50
N ASN A 124 -49.31 33.63 -25.26
CA ASN A 124 -50.69 33.66 -24.80
C ASN A 124 -51.22 32.24 -24.51
N ASN A 125 -50.85 31.26 -25.33
CA ASN A 125 -51.19 29.86 -25.07
C ASN A 125 -50.59 29.34 -23.77
N VAL A 126 -49.31 29.64 -23.49
CA VAL A 126 -48.69 29.26 -22.21
C VAL A 126 -49.43 29.91 -21.04
N ILE A 127 -49.71 31.22 -21.11
CA ILE A 127 -50.46 31.92 -20.05
C ILE A 127 -51.82 31.26 -19.80
N ASN A 128 -52.59 30.99 -20.85
CA ASN A 128 -53.89 30.34 -20.77
C ASN A 128 -53.81 28.91 -20.18
N LEU A 129 -52.76 28.15 -20.52
CA LEU A 129 -52.55 26.80 -19.98
C LEU A 129 -52.15 26.84 -18.51
N VAL A 130 -51.33 27.80 -18.11
CA VAL A 130 -50.93 28.00 -16.69
C VAL A 130 -52.14 28.38 -15.84
N GLU A 131 -53.04 29.24 -16.34
CA GLU A 131 -54.28 29.62 -15.65
C GLU A 131 -55.26 28.45 -15.53
N ARG A 132 -55.31 27.55 -16.53
CA ARG A 132 -56.10 26.32 -16.51
C ARG A 132 -55.52 25.23 -15.60
N ASP A 133 -54.24 25.31 -15.26
CA ASP A 133 -53.59 24.32 -14.41
C ASP A 133 -53.96 24.53 -12.93
N VAL A 134 -54.91 23.72 -12.46
CA VAL A 134 -55.41 23.74 -11.07
C VAL A 134 -54.39 23.12 -10.09
N TYR A 135 -53.37 22.42 -10.58
CA TYR A 135 -52.42 21.73 -9.71
C TYR A 135 -51.45 22.72 -9.05
N LYS A 136 -51.64 22.97 -7.76
CA LYS A 136 -50.90 24.00 -7.01
C LYS A 136 -49.41 23.66 -6.80
N GLN A 137 -49.04 22.38 -6.76
CA GLN A 137 -47.66 21.95 -6.50
C GLN A 137 -46.76 22.02 -7.75
N ASN A 138 -47.30 22.38 -8.91
CA ASN A 138 -46.51 22.57 -10.12
C ASN A 138 -45.79 23.94 -10.05
N PHE A 139 -44.65 24.00 -9.37
CA PHE A 139 -43.86 25.23 -9.27
C PHE A 139 -43.30 25.68 -10.65
N PHE A 140 -43.04 24.74 -11.55
CA PHE A 140 -42.49 25.01 -12.88
C PHE A 140 -43.37 25.95 -13.72
N LYS A 141 -44.70 25.82 -13.60
CA LYS A 141 -45.64 26.72 -14.31
C LYS A 141 -45.44 28.18 -13.93
N TYR A 142 -45.14 28.47 -12.65
CA TYR A 142 -44.92 29.83 -12.18
C TYR A 142 -43.58 30.38 -12.66
N ILE A 143 -42.54 29.55 -12.75
CA ILE A 143 -41.24 29.92 -13.33
C ILE A 143 -41.40 30.33 -14.79
N ILE A 144 -41.99 29.46 -15.61
CA ILE A 144 -42.18 29.68 -17.05
C ILE A 144 -43.08 30.90 -17.31
N ASN A 145 -44.17 31.04 -16.54
CA ASN A 145 -45.04 32.21 -16.65
C ASN A 145 -44.30 33.48 -16.26
N GLY A 146 -43.55 33.46 -15.15
CA GLY A 146 -42.71 34.56 -14.69
C GLY A 146 -41.72 35.01 -15.76
N ILE A 147 -41.07 34.07 -16.45
CA ILE A 147 -40.12 34.36 -17.55
C ILE A 147 -40.82 35.03 -18.74
N ILE A 148 -42.03 34.60 -19.12
CA ILE A 148 -42.80 35.24 -20.20
C ILE A 148 -43.11 36.70 -19.84
N TYR A 149 -43.63 36.92 -18.63
CA TYR A 149 -43.90 38.27 -18.12
C TYR A 149 -42.62 39.11 -17.99
N LEU A 150 -41.50 38.50 -17.58
CA LEU A 150 -40.21 39.14 -17.47
C LEU A 150 -39.62 39.52 -18.83
N ALA A 151 -39.79 38.71 -19.88
CA ALA A 151 -39.14 38.90 -21.17
C ALA A 151 -39.96 39.80 -22.12
N LYS A 152 -41.29 39.69 -22.14
CA LYS A 152 -42.15 40.36 -23.11
C LYS A 152 -42.48 41.81 -22.70
N PRO A 153 -42.05 42.84 -23.46
CA PRO A 153 -42.27 44.25 -23.10
C PRO A 153 -43.72 44.65 -22.85
N GLY A 154 -44.64 44.24 -23.73
CA GLY A 154 -46.04 44.67 -23.64
C GLY A 154 -46.85 44.05 -22.49
N VAL A 155 -46.30 43.10 -21.74
CA VAL A 155 -47.00 42.46 -20.61
C VAL A 155 -46.22 42.58 -19.30
N PHE A 156 -45.03 43.19 -19.31
CA PHE A 156 -44.19 43.28 -18.13
C PHE A 156 -44.92 43.99 -16.99
N ASN A 157 -44.92 43.35 -15.83
CA ASN A 157 -45.45 43.90 -14.58
C ASN A 157 -44.59 43.36 -13.43
N LEU A 158 -43.83 44.26 -12.78
CA LEU A 158 -42.87 43.87 -11.75
C LEU A 158 -43.54 43.08 -10.61
N SER A 159 -44.61 43.60 -10.02
CA SER A 159 -45.29 42.95 -8.88
C SER A 159 -45.78 41.55 -9.23
N LYS A 160 -46.32 41.36 -10.44
CA LYS A 160 -46.76 40.04 -10.92
C LYS A 160 -45.58 39.09 -11.13
N VAL A 161 -44.50 39.56 -11.73
CA VAL A 161 -43.28 38.77 -11.96
C VAL A 161 -42.67 38.31 -10.63
N LEU A 162 -42.51 39.23 -9.67
CA LEU A 162 -41.98 38.93 -8.34
C LEU A 162 -42.86 37.90 -7.62
N ASN A 163 -44.18 38.10 -7.61
CA ASN A 163 -45.11 37.16 -6.99
C ASN A 163 -45.02 35.76 -7.60
N LEU A 164 -44.92 35.66 -8.94
CA LEU A 164 -44.76 34.37 -9.63
C LEU A 164 -43.47 33.66 -9.22
N PHE A 165 -42.34 34.38 -9.16
CA PHE A 165 -41.06 33.79 -8.79
C PHE A 165 -40.97 33.42 -7.30
N GLU A 166 -41.47 34.26 -6.39
CA GLU A 166 -41.51 33.93 -4.96
C GLU A 166 -42.44 32.74 -4.69
N THR A 167 -43.62 32.71 -5.31
CA THR A 167 -44.53 31.56 -5.24
C THR A 167 -43.84 30.29 -5.75
N ALA A 168 -43.10 30.37 -6.86
CA ALA A 168 -42.35 29.23 -7.38
C ALA A 168 -41.29 28.74 -6.37
N LYS A 169 -40.55 29.67 -5.75
CA LYS A 169 -39.51 29.40 -4.77
C LYS A 169 -40.07 28.74 -3.50
N GLU A 170 -41.17 29.26 -2.96
CA GLU A 170 -41.85 28.70 -1.79
C GLU A 170 -42.35 27.26 -2.03
N ILE A 171 -43.00 27.02 -3.18
CA ILE A 171 -43.49 25.69 -3.55
C ILE A 171 -42.32 24.73 -3.79
N ALA A 172 -41.26 25.17 -4.48
CA ALA A 172 -40.07 24.36 -4.70
C ALA A 172 -39.38 23.99 -3.37
N ASN A 173 -39.28 24.92 -2.42
CA ASN A 173 -38.63 24.68 -1.12
C ASN A 173 -39.45 23.74 -0.21
N SER A 174 -40.78 23.85 -0.25
CA SER A 174 -41.70 22.96 0.48
C SER A 174 -41.90 21.59 -0.17
N SER A 175 -41.35 21.38 -1.37
CA SER A 175 -41.42 20.10 -2.09
C SER A 175 -40.51 19.02 -1.48
N ARG A 176 -40.65 17.78 -1.97
CA ARG A 176 -39.79 16.63 -1.62
C ARG A 176 -38.53 16.51 -2.50
N LEU A 177 -38.16 17.56 -3.22
CA LEU A 177 -36.90 17.60 -3.97
C LEU A 177 -35.69 17.48 -3.02
N ALA A 178 -34.59 16.93 -3.52
CA ALA A 178 -33.33 16.91 -2.77
C ALA A 178 -32.78 18.33 -2.59
N ASP A 179 -32.02 18.56 -1.51
CA ASP A 179 -31.57 19.90 -1.12
C ASP A 179 -30.64 20.54 -2.17
N ASN A 180 -29.81 19.76 -2.85
CA ASN A 180 -28.99 20.25 -3.96
C ASN A 180 -29.84 20.81 -5.11
N ILE A 181 -30.95 20.15 -5.44
CA ILE A 181 -31.89 20.61 -6.47
C ILE A 181 -32.61 21.89 -6.01
N LYS A 182 -33.05 21.93 -4.74
CA LYS A 182 -33.70 23.11 -4.16
C LYS A 182 -32.78 24.33 -4.14
N ASN A 183 -31.50 24.12 -3.80
CA ASN A 183 -30.49 25.19 -3.81
C ASN A 183 -30.24 25.71 -5.22
N GLU A 184 -30.08 24.84 -6.21
CA GLU A 184 -29.89 25.25 -7.60
C GLU A 184 -31.13 25.98 -8.16
N LEU A 185 -32.34 25.49 -7.85
CA LEU A 185 -33.59 26.17 -8.17
C LEU A 185 -33.68 27.55 -7.51
N SER A 186 -33.39 27.62 -6.23
CA SER A 186 -33.42 28.88 -5.47
C SER A 186 -32.42 29.89 -6.04
N TYR A 187 -31.23 29.45 -6.42
CA TYR A 187 -30.24 30.27 -7.10
C TYR A 187 -30.77 30.86 -8.40
N ILE A 188 -31.28 30.01 -9.30
CA ILE A 188 -31.79 30.42 -10.62
C ILE A 188 -33.03 31.32 -10.51
N ILE A 189 -33.96 31.01 -9.61
CA ILE A 189 -35.14 31.86 -9.38
C ILE A 189 -34.70 33.23 -8.84
N THR A 190 -33.72 33.26 -7.94
CA THR A 190 -33.19 34.52 -7.39
C THR A 190 -32.50 35.35 -8.47
N LEU A 191 -31.80 34.72 -9.44
CA LEU A 191 -31.30 35.43 -10.63
C LEU A 191 -32.43 36.11 -11.42
N TYR A 192 -33.54 35.41 -11.68
CA TYR A 192 -34.67 35.99 -12.42
C TYR A 192 -35.35 37.14 -11.68
N ILE A 193 -35.43 37.07 -10.35
CA ILE A 193 -35.89 38.20 -9.52
C ILE A 193 -34.95 39.39 -9.69
N GLY A 194 -33.63 39.16 -9.69
CA GLY A 194 -32.64 40.22 -9.95
C GLY A 194 -32.78 40.82 -11.35
N PHE A 195 -33.06 40.01 -12.38
CA PHE A 195 -33.35 40.48 -13.72
C PHE A 195 -34.62 41.34 -13.78
N ALA A 196 -35.65 40.98 -13.01
CA ALA A 196 -36.88 41.77 -12.92
C ALA A 196 -36.62 43.17 -12.34
N HIS A 197 -35.83 43.26 -11.27
CA HIS A 197 -35.42 44.54 -10.69
C HIS A 197 -34.52 45.36 -11.64
N LEU A 198 -33.55 44.72 -12.31
CA LEU A 198 -32.73 45.41 -13.32
C LEU A 198 -33.59 45.98 -14.46
N ARG A 199 -34.61 45.23 -14.90
CA ARG A 199 -35.51 45.66 -15.97
C ARG A 199 -36.40 46.83 -15.54
N ASP A 200 -36.80 46.88 -14.27
CA ASP A 200 -37.54 47.99 -13.67
C ASP A 200 -36.65 49.20 -13.31
N ASN A 201 -35.34 49.12 -13.58
CA ASN A 201 -34.35 50.12 -13.22
C ASN A 201 -34.17 50.33 -11.70
N ALA A 202 -34.60 49.36 -10.88
CA ALA A 202 -34.39 49.33 -9.43
C ALA A 202 -33.02 48.69 -9.11
N ILE A 203 -31.94 49.43 -9.38
CA ILE A 203 -30.57 48.88 -9.38
C ILE A 203 -30.12 48.39 -8.00
N ASP A 204 -30.45 49.11 -6.92
CA ASP A 204 -30.09 48.71 -5.55
C ASP A 204 -30.71 47.35 -5.17
N LEU A 205 -32.01 47.18 -5.45
CA LEU A 205 -32.74 45.94 -5.18
C LEU A 205 -32.21 44.79 -6.04
N ALA A 206 -31.87 45.07 -7.30
CA ALA A 206 -31.24 44.09 -8.17
C ALA A 206 -29.90 43.62 -7.59
N ASN A 207 -29.05 44.55 -7.14
CA ASN A 207 -27.75 44.23 -6.57
C ASN A 207 -27.88 43.38 -5.30
N ILE A 208 -28.78 43.75 -4.37
CA ILE A 208 -29.09 42.95 -3.17
C ILE A 208 -29.52 41.54 -3.58
N THR A 209 -30.36 41.42 -4.60
CA THR A 209 -30.86 40.12 -5.07
C THR A 209 -29.74 39.26 -5.66
N PHE A 210 -28.84 39.82 -6.47
CA PHE A 210 -27.69 39.06 -6.99
C PHE A 210 -26.71 38.65 -5.89
N ARG A 211 -26.49 39.50 -4.88
CA ARG A 211 -25.69 39.14 -3.70
C ARG A 211 -26.35 37.98 -2.92
N ASN A 212 -27.67 38.01 -2.73
CA ASN A 212 -28.41 36.88 -2.14
C ASN A 212 -28.26 35.60 -2.99
N ALA A 213 -28.22 35.71 -4.32
CA ALA A 213 -27.94 34.56 -5.18
C ALA A 213 -26.52 34.01 -4.95
N LEU A 214 -25.52 34.88 -4.73
CA LEU A 214 -24.15 34.47 -4.39
C LEU A 214 -24.06 33.83 -2.99
N GLU A 215 -24.90 34.21 -2.04
CA GLU A 215 -24.98 33.52 -0.74
C GLU A 215 -25.48 32.08 -0.89
N ILE A 216 -26.44 31.84 -1.81
CA ILE A 216 -26.93 30.50 -2.14
C ILE A 216 -25.86 29.70 -2.89
N LYS A 217 -25.21 30.31 -3.88
CA LYS A 217 -24.17 29.67 -4.71
C LYS A 217 -22.97 30.61 -4.88
N LYS A 218 -21.96 30.44 -4.02
CA LYS A 218 -20.77 31.31 -3.97
C LYS A 218 -19.95 31.35 -5.27
N CYS A 219 -19.94 30.24 -6.00
CA CYS A 219 -19.30 30.13 -7.32
C CYS A 219 -20.18 30.65 -8.48
N GLY A 220 -21.34 31.24 -8.18
CA GLY A 220 -22.35 31.68 -9.15
C GLY A 220 -21.88 32.79 -10.10
N VAL A 221 -21.24 32.47 -11.23
CA VAL A 221 -20.59 33.44 -12.12
C VAL A 221 -21.60 34.33 -12.85
N THR A 222 -22.78 33.82 -13.18
CA THR A 222 -23.88 34.64 -13.74
C THR A 222 -24.28 35.73 -12.75
N ALA A 223 -24.44 35.37 -11.48
CA ALA A 223 -24.75 36.35 -10.42
C ALA A 223 -23.64 37.38 -10.26
N LYS A 224 -22.35 36.95 -10.28
CA LYS A 224 -21.21 37.88 -10.22
C LYS A 224 -21.22 38.89 -11.38
N LEU A 225 -21.52 38.44 -12.60
CA LEU A 225 -21.58 39.32 -13.77
C LEU A 225 -22.67 40.39 -13.61
N TYR A 226 -23.87 40.02 -13.18
CA TYR A 226 -24.94 41.00 -13.00
C TYR A 226 -24.80 41.84 -11.72
N SER A 227 -24.14 41.33 -10.68
CA SER A 227 -23.66 42.16 -9.57
C SER A 227 -22.68 43.22 -10.07
N ALA A 228 -21.69 42.85 -10.89
CA ALA A 228 -20.77 43.81 -11.49
C ALA A 228 -21.53 44.88 -12.30
N LEU A 229 -22.49 44.47 -13.14
CA LEU A 229 -23.32 45.39 -13.90
C LEU A 229 -24.11 46.36 -13.00
N ALA A 230 -24.70 45.85 -11.92
CA ALA A 230 -25.43 46.67 -10.97
C ALA A 230 -24.51 47.68 -10.26
N GLU A 231 -23.31 47.25 -9.84
CA GLU A 231 -22.31 48.15 -9.24
C GLU A 231 -21.84 49.24 -10.21
N VAL A 232 -21.66 48.91 -11.50
CA VAL A 232 -21.34 49.91 -12.54
C VAL A 232 -22.47 50.94 -12.63
N LYS A 233 -23.73 50.51 -12.65
CA LYS A 233 -24.89 51.41 -12.69
C LYS A 233 -25.06 52.25 -11.42
N LEU A 234 -24.53 51.79 -10.28
CA LEU A 234 -24.48 52.56 -9.02
C LEU A 234 -23.25 53.47 -8.92
N GLY A 235 -22.33 53.44 -9.88
CA GLY A 235 -21.07 54.20 -9.86
C GLY A 235 -19.97 53.59 -8.98
N ASN A 236 -20.16 52.37 -8.48
CA ASN A 236 -19.21 51.67 -7.60
C ASN A 236 -18.17 50.88 -8.41
N HIS A 237 -17.39 51.58 -9.24
CA HIS A 237 -16.45 50.95 -10.20
C HIS A 237 -15.40 50.04 -9.54
N SER A 238 -14.96 50.33 -8.31
CA SER A 238 -14.00 49.48 -7.58
C SER A 238 -14.55 48.09 -7.25
N ILE A 239 -15.82 48.01 -6.85
CA ILE A 239 -16.48 46.72 -6.56
C ILE A 239 -16.75 45.97 -7.87
N ALA A 240 -17.16 46.68 -8.91
CA ALA A 240 -17.31 46.11 -10.25
C ALA A 240 -15.99 45.51 -10.76
N GLU A 241 -14.86 46.21 -10.57
CA GLU A 241 -13.52 45.72 -10.92
C GLU A 241 -13.21 44.38 -10.21
N SER A 242 -13.54 44.24 -8.93
CA SER A 242 -13.36 43.01 -8.17
C SER A 242 -14.15 41.85 -8.77
N TYR A 243 -15.44 42.04 -9.05
CA TYR A 243 -16.26 40.99 -9.66
C TYR A 243 -15.77 40.62 -11.07
N LEU A 244 -15.40 41.60 -11.88
CA LEU A 244 -14.85 41.37 -13.22
C LEU A 244 -13.56 40.56 -13.18
N ASN A 245 -12.65 40.86 -12.24
CA ASN A 245 -11.44 40.06 -12.02
C ASN A 245 -11.79 38.61 -11.63
N GLU A 246 -12.71 38.39 -10.70
CA GLU A 246 -13.12 37.05 -10.29
C GLU A 246 -13.72 36.23 -11.45
N ILE A 247 -14.49 36.88 -12.33
CA ILE A 247 -15.07 36.24 -13.53
C ILE A 247 -13.95 35.88 -14.53
N LEU A 248 -12.99 36.78 -14.73
CA LEU A 248 -11.86 36.53 -15.62
C LEU A 248 -10.97 35.39 -15.09
N ASP A 249 -10.69 35.38 -13.79
CA ASP A 249 -9.94 34.32 -13.11
C ASP A 249 -10.64 32.97 -13.20
N TYR A 250 -11.97 32.97 -13.08
CA TYR A 250 -12.76 31.76 -13.28
C TYR A 250 -12.55 31.16 -14.68
N ASP A 251 -12.58 31.98 -15.73
CA ASP A 251 -12.32 31.53 -17.10
C ASP A 251 -10.91 30.98 -17.27
N PHE A 252 -9.89 31.65 -16.72
CA PHE A 252 -8.52 31.15 -16.73
C PHE A 252 -8.39 29.81 -15.99
N ASN A 253 -9.03 29.64 -14.83
CA ASN A 253 -9.01 28.40 -14.07
C ASN A 253 -9.65 27.24 -14.87
N ARG A 254 -10.74 27.48 -15.60
CA ARG A 254 -11.35 26.47 -16.49
C ARG A 254 -10.37 26.04 -17.59
N LEU A 255 -9.65 26.98 -18.18
CA LEU A 255 -8.65 26.69 -19.21
C LEU A 255 -7.46 25.91 -18.65
N ILE A 256 -6.93 26.31 -17.49
CA ILE A 256 -5.86 25.60 -16.79
C ILE A 256 -6.29 24.17 -16.42
N LEU A 257 -7.53 23.99 -15.96
CA LEU A 257 -8.08 22.66 -15.68
C LEU A 257 -8.06 21.78 -16.93
N SER A 258 -8.49 22.31 -18.08
CA SER A 258 -8.45 21.54 -19.33
C SER A 258 -7.03 21.17 -19.77
N MET A 259 -6.04 22.02 -19.47
CA MET A 259 -4.61 21.72 -19.68
C MET A 259 -4.10 20.63 -18.76
N LYS A 260 -4.49 20.64 -17.48
CA LYS A 260 -4.15 19.58 -16.52
C LYS A 260 -4.72 18.23 -16.95
N LEU A 261 -5.93 18.23 -17.50
CA LEU A 261 -6.61 17.02 -18.00
C LEU A 261 -6.18 16.60 -19.41
N ASN A 262 -5.21 17.29 -20.02
CA ASN A 262 -4.75 17.03 -21.38
C ASN A 262 -5.88 17.02 -22.43
N ASN A 263 -6.96 17.81 -22.22
CA ASN A 263 -8.17 17.79 -23.04
C ASN A 263 -8.30 19.05 -23.90
N PHE A 264 -7.77 18.98 -25.12
CA PHE A 264 -7.87 20.08 -26.09
C PHE A 264 -9.32 20.43 -26.49
N GLY A 265 -10.22 19.44 -26.56
CA GLY A 265 -11.62 19.67 -26.93
C GLY A 265 -12.39 20.49 -25.89
N MET A 266 -12.04 20.30 -24.62
CA MET A 266 -12.50 21.10 -23.48
C MET A 266 -11.85 22.49 -23.47
N PHE A 267 -10.55 22.59 -23.73
CA PHE A 267 -9.85 23.88 -23.83
C PHE A 267 -10.50 24.80 -24.89
N ASN A 268 -10.69 24.28 -26.11
CA ASN A 268 -11.36 25.02 -27.19
C ASN A 268 -12.82 25.38 -26.85
N PHE A 269 -13.49 24.55 -26.06
CA PHE A 269 -14.84 24.86 -25.60
C PHE A 269 -14.85 26.06 -24.66
N PHE A 270 -13.97 26.08 -23.65
CA PHE A 270 -13.92 27.17 -22.68
C PHE A 270 -13.47 28.50 -23.26
N ILE A 271 -12.59 28.50 -24.28
CA ILE A 271 -12.24 29.74 -25.01
C ILE A 271 -13.48 30.38 -25.65
N LYS A 272 -14.35 29.56 -26.24
CA LYS A 272 -15.55 30.04 -26.96
C LYS A 272 -16.71 30.39 -26.04
N THR A 273 -16.71 29.84 -24.82
CA THR A 273 -17.80 29.97 -23.84
C THR A 273 -17.31 30.65 -22.56
N GLY A 274 -16.36 31.57 -22.71
CA GLY A 274 -15.85 32.39 -21.60
C GLY A 274 -16.97 33.21 -20.98
N PHE A 275 -17.09 33.20 -19.65
CA PHE A 275 -18.10 34.01 -18.97
C PHE A 275 -17.82 35.51 -19.14
N PHE A 276 -16.55 35.90 -19.10
CA PHE A 276 -16.13 37.30 -19.25
C PHE A 276 -16.52 37.88 -20.61
N GLN A 277 -16.61 37.06 -21.67
CA GLN A 277 -17.04 37.50 -22.99
C GLN A 277 -18.46 38.07 -22.99
N ASN A 278 -19.31 37.66 -22.03
CA ASN A 278 -20.68 38.16 -21.90
C ASN A 278 -20.77 39.62 -21.46
N VAL A 279 -19.69 40.19 -20.90
CA VAL A 279 -19.59 41.62 -20.62
C VAL A 279 -19.77 42.44 -21.91
N PHE A 280 -19.28 41.95 -23.05
CA PHE A 280 -19.38 42.65 -24.33
C PHE A 280 -20.72 42.45 -25.06
N TYR A 281 -21.52 41.46 -24.65
CA TYR A 281 -22.89 41.28 -25.13
C TYR A 281 -23.89 42.11 -24.31
N GLU A 282 -23.58 42.39 -23.04
CA GLU A 282 -24.37 43.27 -22.17
C GLU A 282 -23.87 44.73 -22.30
N LEU A 283 -24.37 45.43 -23.33
CA LEU A 283 -23.94 46.78 -23.69
C LEU A 283 -24.06 47.82 -22.56
N ASP A 284 -24.90 47.56 -21.55
CA ASP A 284 -25.03 48.35 -20.33
C ASP A 284 -23.71 48.50 -19.52
N PHE A 285 -22.66 47.73 -19.85
CA PHE A 285 -21.32 47.85 -19.27
C PHE A 285 -20.47 49.01 -19.83
N TRP A 286 -20.95 49.75 -20.84
CA TRP A 286 -20.19 50.84 -21.46
C TRP A 286 -19.59 51.86 -20.48
N PRO A 287 -20.22 52.24 -19.34
CA PRO A 287 -19.62 53.19 -18.39
C PRO A 287 -18.39 52.65 -17.66
N ALA A 288 -18.12 51.35 -17.75
CA ALA A 288 -16.98 50.69 -17.14
C ALA A 288 -15.93 50.26 -18.17
N SER A 289 -15.94 50.83 -19.37
CA SER A 289 -15.00 50.53 -20.46
C SER A 289 -13.54 50.58 -19.99
N GLU A 290 -13.16 51.61 -19.22
CA GLU A 290 -11.81 51.78 -18.67
C GLU A 290 -11.47 50.74 -17.61
N THR A 291 -12.42 50.43 -16.73
CA THR A 291 -12.26 49.40 -15.70
C THR A 291 -12.06 48.03 -16.33
N ILE A 292 -12.83 47.71 -17.37
CA ILE A 292 -12.72 46.46 -18.11
C ILE A 292 -11.36 46.37 -18.81
N GLU A 293 -10.91 47.45 -19.46
CA GLU A 293 -9.60 47.52 -20.10
C GLU A 293 -8.46 47.29 -19.09
N LYS A 294 -8.53 47.91 -17.91
CA LYS A 294 -7.58 47.69 -16.82
C LYS A 294 -7.52 46.22 -16.39
N VAL A 295 -8.68 45.58 -16.17
CA VAL A 295 -8.78 44.16 -15.80
C VAL A 295 -8.13 43.24 -16.85
N ILE A 296 -8.39 43.51 -18.14
CA ILE A 296 -7.80 42.76 -19.25
C ILE A 296 -6.27 42.92 -19.26
N HIS A 297 -5.77 44.13 -19.13
CA HIS A 297 -4.33 44.41 -19.19
C HIS A 297 -3.54 43.83 -18.02
N LEU A 298 -4.14 43.72 -16.83
CA LEU A 298 -3.51 43.07 -15.67
C LEU A 298 -3.19 41.59 -15.92
N LYS A 299 -3.95 40.92 -16.82
CA LYS A 299 -3.78 39.50 -17.15
C LYS A 299 -3.02 39.25 -18.44
N GLY A 300 -2.84 40.26 -19.28
CA GLY A 300 -2.16 40.10 -20.57
C GLY A 300 -0.65 39.96 -20.43
N ALA A 301 -0.10 38.79 -20.79
CA ALA A 301 1.35 38.68 -20.97
C ALA A 301 1.79 39.36 -22.28
N THR A 302 2.94 40.02 -22.26
CA THR A 302 3.49 40.81 -23.37
C THR A 302 4.12 39.98 -24.49
N ASN A 303 4.29 38.66 -24.31
CA ASN A 303 5.06 37.82 -25.24
C ASN A 303 4.18 37.22 -26.35
N LYS A 304 4.02 37.96 -27.45
CA LYS A 304 3.30 37.51 -28.66
C LYS A 304 3.92 36.29 -29.37
N ASN A 305 5.20 35.99 -29.12
CA ASN A 305 5.92 34.90 -29.79
C ASN A 305 6.04 33.61 -28.94
N SER A 306 5.39 33.53 -27.77
CA SER A 306 5.57 32.40 -26.85
C SER A 306 5.07 31.08 -27.43
N LEU A 307 3.91 31.06 -28.11
CA LEU A 307 3.33 29.83 -28.67
C LEU A 307 4.09 29.28 -29.87
N ASP A 308 4.64 30.14 -30.73
CA ASP A 308 5.49 29.72 -31.85
C ASP A 308 6.80 29.11 -31.34
N LEU A 309 7.42 29.74 -30.33
CA LEU A 309 8.59 29.18 -29.65
C LEU A 309 8.24 27.82 -29.00
N LEU A 310 7.10 27.73 -28.35
CA LEU A 310 6.63 26.49 -27.71
C LEU A 310 6.37 25.38 -28.74
N PHE A 311 5.81 25.71 -29.90
CA PHE A 311 5.65 24.76 -31.00
C PHE A 311 6.99 24.24 -31.51
N GLN A 312 7.97 25.14 -31.69
CA GLN A 312 9.33 24.76 -32.07
C GLN A 312 9.96 23.84 -31.01
N LYS A 313 9.84 24.19 -29.72
CA LYS A 313 10.31 23.38 -28.60
C LYS A 313 9.68 21.98 -28.58
N CYS A 314 8.35 21.85 -28.78
CA CYS A 314 7.68 20.55 -28.90
C CYS A 314 8.18 19.75 -30.11
N THR A 315 8.39 20.40 -31.24
CA THR A 315 8.88 19.76 -32.47
C THR A 315 10.32 19.27 -32.32
N GLU A 316 11.19 20.07 -31.69
CA GLU A 316 12.56 19.68 -31.38
C GLU A 316 12.63 18.56 -30.35
N LEU A 317 11.77 18.58 -29.33
CA LEU A 317 11.65 17.52 -28.34
C LEU A 317 11.34 16.17 -29.01
N LYS A 318 10.41 16.13 -29.97
CA LYS A 318 10.07 14.91 -30.73
C LYS A 318 11.19 14.41 -31.64
N LYS A 319 12.07 15.30 -32.12
CA LYS A 319 13.25 14.91 -32.93
C LYS A 319 14.34 14.27 -32.07
N LYS A 320 14.32 14.48 -30.75
CA LYS A 320 15.25 13.83 -29.84
C LYS A 320 14.85 12.36 -29.70
N ASN A 321 15.81 11.46 -29.52
CA ASN A 321 15.57 10.02 -29.34
C ASN A 321 14.95 9.71 -27.96
N ILE A 322 13.74 10.20 -27.70
CA ILE A 322 13.06 10.11 -26.39
C ILE A 322 11.91 9.10 -26.38
N GLN A 323 11.64 8.43 -27.52
CA GLN A 323 10.47 7.57 -27.69
C GLN A 323 10.34 6.48 -26.62
N SER A 324 11.48 5.96 -26.13
CA SER A 324 11.53 4.96 -25.05
C SER A 324 11.05 5.47 -23.68
N TYR A 325 10.97 6.79 -23.51
CA TYR A 325 10.60 7.45 -22.25
C TYR A 325 9.20 8.09 -22.31
N LEU A 326 8.49 7.96 -23.42
CA LEU A 326 7.15 8.50 -23.60
C LEU A 326 6.09 7.49 -23.13
N ASN A 327 5.25 7.91 -22.18
CA ASN A 327 4.01 7.21 -21.85
C ASN A 327 2.81 7.91 -22.53
N THR A 328 1.62 7.33 -22.40
CA THR A 328 0.39 7.88 -22.99
C THR A 328 0.09 9.31 -22.49
N ASP A 329 0.36 9.58 -21.21
CA ASP A 329 0.06 10.87 -20.60
C ASP A 329 0.98 11.99 -21.12
N ILE A 330 2.30 11.75 -21.12
CA ILE A 330 3.31 12.66 -21.70
C ILE A 330 2.99 12.92 -23.19
N THR A 331 2.63 11.86 -23.92
CA THR A 331 2.27 11.98 -25.34
C THR A 331 1.02 12.86 -25.53
N ASN A 332 0.02 12.70 -24.67
CA ASN A 332 -1.19 13.52 -24.70
C ASN A 332 -0.89 14.98 -24.32
N SER A 333 -0.03 15.23 -23.33
CA SER A 333 0.42 16.59 -22.97
C SER A 333 1.14 17.29 -24.12
N ILE A 334 2.09 16.61 -24.77
CA ILE A 334 2.79 17.16 -25.95
C ILE A 334 1.78 17.46 -27.07
N THR A 335 0.91 16.51 -27.36
CA THR A 335 -0.13 16.67 -28.41
C THR A 335 -1.09 17.82 -28.11
N MET A 336 -1.44 18.03 -26.84
CA MET A 336 -2.28 19.14 -26.42
C MET A 336 -1.59 20.48 -26.68
N LEU A 337 -0.33 20.64 -26.23
CA LEU A 337 0.43 21.86 -26.44
C LEU A 337 0.62 22.18 -27.93
N GLU A 338 0.94 21.17 -28.75
CA GLU A 338 1.05 21.35 -30.20
C GLU A 338 -0.26 21.83 -30.83
N LYS A 339 -1.40 21.21 -30.47
CA LYS A 339 -2.71 21.62 -30.97
C LYS A 339 -3.06 23.04 -30.56
N ILE A 340 -2.70 23.45 -29.33
CA ILE A 340 -2.86 24.83 -28.86
C ILE A 340 -2.01 25.77 -29.69
N SER A 341 -0.71 25.49 -29.84
CA SER A 341 0.18 26.36 -30.61
C SER A 341 -0.25 26.46 -32.07
N ILE A 342 -0.60 25.36 -32.73
CA ILE A 342 -1.04 25.38 -34.14
C ILE A 342 -2.30 26.23 -34.31
N ASN A 343 -3.29 26.05 -33.44
CA ASN A 343 -4.60 26.68 -33.60
C ASN A 343 -4.64 28.13 -33.12
N TYR A 344 -3.75 28.53 -32.21
CA TYR A 344 -3.81 29.83 -31.54
C TYR A 344 -2.53 30.68 -31.62
N LYS A 345 -1.50 30.26 -32.37
CA LYS A 345 -0.24 31.03 -32.53
C LYS A 345 -0.44 32.51 -32.90
N ASP A 346 -1.40 32.80 -33.77
CA ASP A 346 -1.68 34.15 -34.27
C ASP A 346 -2.80 34.85 -33.48
N SER A 347 -3.40 34.17 -32.49
CA SER A 347 -4.53 34.71 -31.75
C SER A 347 -4.09 35.79 -30.78
N ARG A 348 -4.85 36.89 -30.75
CA ARG A 348 -4.68 37.99 -29.78
C ARG A 348 -5.60 37.82 -28.58
N ASN A 349 -6.31 36.70 -28.50
CA ASN A 349 -7.27 36.46 -27.45
C ASN A 349 -6.57 36.45 -26.08
N ILE A 350 -7.09 37.20 -25.12
CA ILE A 350 -6.49 37.32 -23.78
C ILE A 350 -6.40 35.98 -23.06
N PHE A 351 -7.32 35.06 -23.33
CA PHE A 351 -7.26 33.70 -22.79
C PHE A 351 -6.04 32.92 -23.28
N ILE A 352 -5.54 33.25 -24.47
CA ILE A 352 -4.32 32.67 -25.03
C ILE A 352 -3.10 33.40 -24.48
N THR A 353 -3.05 34.73 -24.62
CA THR A 353 -1.88 35.51 -24.22
C THR A 353 -1.66 35.48 -22.71
N GLY A 354 -2.73 35.48 -21.91
CA GLY A 354 -2.66 35.41 -20.45
C GLY A 354 -2.23 34.05 -19.90
N LEU A 355 -2.34 32.97 -20.70
CA LEU A 355 -1.88 31.64 -20.34
C LEU A 355 -0.46 31.31 -20.81
N ALA A 356 0.29 32.28 -21.36
CA ALA A 356 1.64 32.05 -21.88
C ALA A 356 2.55 31.32 -20.86
N ASN A 357 2.58 31.79 -19.61
CA ASN A 357 3.36 31.17 -18.55
C ASN A 357 2.86 29.76 -18.20
N GLU A 358 1.55 29.52 -18.27
CA GLU A 358 0.98 28.18 -18.01
C GLU A 358 1.35 27.19 -19.11
N PHE A 359 1.43 27.63 -20.37
CA PHE A 359 1.93 26.79 -21.46
C PHE A 359 3.41 26.44 -21.25
N GLU A 360 4.23 27.42 -20.87
CA GLU A 360 5.64 27.19 -20.53
C GLU A 360 5.80 26.25 -19.33
N ASN A 361 5.05 26.45 -18.26
CA ASN A 361 5.04 25.57 -17.09
C ASN A 361 4.64 24.14 -17.48
N LYS A 362 3.63 23.99 -18.33
CA LYS A 362 3.22 22.67 -18.83
C LYS A 362 4.31 22.01 -19.66
N PHE A 363 5.05 22.77 -20.46
CA PHE A 363 6.20 22.27 -21.20
C PHE A 363 7.34 21.83 -20.25
N HIS A 364 7.64 22.61 -19.22
CA HIS A 364 8.62 22.23 -18.19
C HIS A 364 8.21 20.94 -17.48
N GLU A 365 6.92 20.79 -17.13
CA GLU A 365 6.37 19.58 -16.54
C GLU A 365 6.59 18.35 -17.44
N ILE A 366 6.36 18.48 -18.75
CA ILE A 366 6.65 17.42 -19.73
C ILE A 366 8.12 17.00 -19.68
N ILE A 367 9.05 17.96 -19.66
CA ILE A 367 10.49 17.67 -19.60
C ILE A 367 10.85 16.94 -18.30
N GLN A 368 10.33 17.40 -17.16
CA GLN A 368 10.56 16.75 -15.87
C GLN A 368 9.99 15.33 -15.82
N ASN A 369 8.80 15.11 -16.40
CA ASN A 369 8.20 13.78 -16.48
C ASN A 369 9.02 12.81 -17.34
N ILE A 370 9.60 13.29 -18.45
CA ILE A 370 10.51 12.49 -19.29
C ILE A 370 11.79 12.13 -18.52
N ILE A 371 12.39 13.09 -17.81
CA ILE A 371 13.58 12.86 -16.97
C ILE A 371 13.26 11.87 -15.84
N GLY A 372 12.09 12.00 -15.19
CA GLY A 372 11.61 11.06 -14.19
C GLY A 372 11.50 9.64 -14.74
N LYS A 373 10.97 9.47 -15.96
CA LYS A 373 10.87 8.16 -16.61
C LYS A 373 12.24 7.55 -16.92
N LEU A 374 13.22 8.36 -17.32
CA LEU A 374 14.60 7.90 -17.48
C LEU A 374 15.19 7.40 -16.15
N LYS A 375 15.01 8.15 -15.06
CA LYS A 375 15.46 7.77 -13.71
C LYS A 375 14.88 6.42 -13.29
N GLU A 376 13.57 6.25 -13.42
CA GLU A 376 12.89 4.97 -13.13
C GLU A 376 13.44 3.80 -13.96
N THR A 377 13.71 4.04 -15.24
CA THR A 377 14.24 3.00 -16.14
C THR A 377 15.65 2.58 -15.72
N LEU A 378 16.52 3.55 -15.43
CA LEU A 378 17.88 3.29 -14.97
C LEU A 378 17.88 2.59 -13.60
N ASP A 379 17.03 3.00 -12.66
CA ASP A 379 16.90 2.35 -11.35
C ASP A 379 16.41 0.90 -11.49
N SER A 380 15.50 0.63 -12.44
CA SER A 380 15.07 -0.73 -12.77
C SER A 380 16.24 -1.57 -13.30
N ASP A 381 17.00 -1.04 -14.26
CA ASP A 381 18.18 -1.72 -14.84
C ASP A 381 19.25 -2.02 -13.78
N ILE A 382 19.49 -1.08 -12.85
CA ILE A 382 20.43 -1.27 -11.73
C ILE A 382 19.94 -2.41 -10.84
N ASN A 383 18.66 -2.42 -10.48
CA ASN A 383 18.10 -3.46 -9.63
C ASN A 383 18.12 -4.84 -10.31
N GLU A 384 17.88 -4.90 -11.60
CA GLU A 384 17.97 -6.13 -12.39
C GLU A 384 19.41 -6.66 -12.41
N LYS A 385 20.41 -5.81 -12.69
CA LYS A 385 21.83 -6.21 -12.66
C LYS A 385 22.28 -6.70 -11.28
N LEU A 386 21.79 -6.06 -10.21
CA LEU A 386 22.10 -6.45 -8.84
C LEU A 386 21.33 -7.70 -8.37
N SER A 387 20.28 -8.12 -9.07
CA SER A 387 19.42 -9.24 -8.65
C SER A 387 20.18 -10.56 -8.55
N HIS A 388 21.10 -10.83 -9.49
CA HIS A 388 21.92 -12.03 -9.49
C HIS A 388 22.80 -12.12 -8.24
N TYR A 389 23.44 -11.01 -7.85
CA TYR A 389 24.27 -10.94 -6.65
C TYR A 389 23.45 -11.09 -5.38
N LYS A 390 22.27 -10.44 -5.32
CA LYS A 390 21.33 -10.60 -4.20
C LYS A 390 20.90 -12.06 -4.01
N ARG A 391 20.62 -12.77 -5.11
CA ARG A 391 20.27 -14.20 -5.06
C ARG A 391 21.41 -15.05 -4.46
N ILE A 392 22.65 -14.85 -4.92
CA ILE A 392 23.81 -15.58 -4.39
C ILE A 392 24.05 -15.24 -2.91
N LEU A 393 23.83 -14.00 -2.51
CA LEU A 393 23.92 -13.57 -1.11
C LEU A 393 22.89 -14.33 -0.24
N GLU A 394 21.65 -14.42 -0.69
CA GLU A 394 20.58 -15.17 -0.02
C GLU A 394 20.90 -16.67 0.08
N GLU A 395 21.43 -17.27 -0.99
CA GLU A 395 21.88 -18.67 -0.98
C GLU A 395 22.98 -18.93 0.07
N ASN A 396 23.98 -18.05 0.16
CA ASN A 396 25.05 -18.18 1.17
C ASN A 396 24.53 -17.95 2.60
N GLN A 397 23.61 -17.00 2.81
CA GLN A 397 22.97 -16.79 4.11
C GLN A 397 22.14 -17.99 4.54
N SER A 398 21.41 -18.60 3.61
CA SER A 398 20.66 -19.83 3.84
C SER A 398 21.59 -21.00 4.21
N ALA A 399 22.71 -21.15 3.49
CA ALA A 399 23.71 -22.17 3.76
C ALA A 399 24.42 -21.99 5.11
N GLU A 400 24.71 -20.75 5.52
CA GLU A 400 25.23 -20.42 6.85
C GLU A 400 24.25 -20.86 7.94
N ASN A 401 22.98 -20.48 7.81
CA ASN A 401 21.92 -20.86 8.75
C ASN A 401 21.72 -22.37 8.82
N HIS A 402 21.80 -23.07 7.68
CA HIS A 402 21.73 -24.53 7.65
C HIS A 402 22.88 -25.17 8.41
N THR A 403 24.11 -24.69 8.20
CA THR A 403 25.32 -25.19 8.88
C THR A 403 25.26 -24.93 10.39
N LEU A 404 24.76 -23.77 10.83
CA LEU A 404 24.51 -23.49 12.25
C LEU A 404 23.55 -24.52 12.87
N ASN A 405 22.46 -24.82 12.19
CA ASN A 405 21.50 -25.84 12.64
C ASN A 405 22.12 -27.25 12.67
N GLU A 406 22.99 -27.59 11.71
CA GLU A 406 23.71 -28.87 11.71
C GLU A 406 24.68 -29.00 12.88
N ILE A 407 25.39 -27.92 13.24
CA ILE A 407 26.28 -27.88 14.42
C ILE A 407 25.49 -28.17 15.69
N GLU A 408 24.33 -27.54 15.88
CA GLU A 408 23.50 -27.76 17.06
C GLU A 408 23.00 -29.21 17.13
N LYS A 409 22.49 -29.74 16.02
CA LYS A 409 22.06 -31.15 15.92
C LYS A 409 23.20 -32.12 16.19
N PHE A 410 24.40 -31.84 15.66
CA PHE A 410 25.58 -32.66 15.86
C PHE A 410 26.00 -32.69 17.34
N LYS A 411 26.02 -31.54 18.02
CA LYS A 411 26.35 -31.47 19.46
C LYS A 411 25.38 -32.30 20.30
N VAL A 412 24.08 -32.22 20.02
CA VAL A 412 23.06 -33.02 20.71
C VAL A 412 23.27 -34.51 20.44
N LYS A 413 23.46 -34.91 19.18
CA LYS A 413 23.65 -36.31 18.78
C LYS A 413 24.96 -36.89 19.31
N SER A 414 26.04 -36.11 19.36
CA SER A 414 27.34 -36.50 19.92
C SER A 414 27.20 -36.84 21.40
N LYS A 415 26.54 -35.97 22.18
CA LYS A 415 26.26 -36.21 23.60
C LYS A 415 25.41 -37.46 23.83
N ASP A 416 24.36 -37.66 23.05
CA ASP A 416 23.50 -38.86 23.14
C ASP A 416 24.26 -40.15 22.82
N ASN A 417 25.09 -40.14 21.76
CA ASN A 417 25.93 -41.29 21.41
C ASN A 417 26.96 -41.61 22.49
N LEU A 418 27.59 -40.59 23.10
CA LEU A 418 28.51 -40.78 24.20
C LEU A 418 27.80 -41.40 25.40
N ALA A 419 26.61 -40.89 25.77
CA ALA A 419 25.82 -41.43 26.87
C ALA A 419 25.50 -42.92 26.67
N LYS A 420 25.02 -43.31 25.48
CA LYS A 420 24.74 -44.72 25.14
C LYS A 420 25.99 -45.60 25.17
N THR A 421 27.12 -45.07 24.70
CA THR A 421 28.40 -45.81 24.72
C THR A 421 28.87 -46.04 26.15
N LEU A 422 28.76 -45.02 27.01
CA LEU A 422 29.10 -45.13 28.44
C LEU A 422 28.19 -46.12 29.17
N GLU A 423 26.88 -46.09 28.90
CA GLU A 423 25.90 -47.03 29.44
C GLU A 423 26.24 -48.48 29.02
N SER A 424 26.54 -48.70 27.74
CA SER A 424 26.94 -50.03 27.25
C SER A 424 28.23 -50.56 27.88
N ILE A 425 29.25 -49.70 28.05
CA ILE A 425 30.49 -50.04 28.76
C ILE A 425 30.16 -50.40 30.22
N GLU A 426 29.35 -49.57 30.88
CA GLU A 426 28.94 -49.78 32.26
C GLU A 426 28.22 -51.11 32.46
N ASP A 427 27.22 -51.41 31.64
CA ASP A 427 26.45 -52.65 31.70
C ASP A 427 27.33 -53.88 31.46
N ASN A 428 28.18 -53.86 30.43
CA ASN A 428 29.04 -55.00 30.10
C ASN A 428 30.01 -55.33 31.25
N TYR A 429 30.70 -54.32 31.79
CA TYR A 429 31.63 -54.54 32.90
C TYR A 429 30.91 -54.87 34.21
N ASN A 430 29.74 -54.30 34.49
CA ASN A 430 28.93 -54.64 35.66
C ASN A 430 28.44 -56.10 35.60
N VAL A 431 28.01 -56.59 34.43
CA VAL A 431 27.65 -58.00 34.21
C VAL A 431 28.85 -58.91 34.46
N GLN A 432 30.03 -58.58 33.93
CA GLN A 432 31.24 -59.37 34.14
C GLN A 432 31.69 -59.38 35.61
N ILE A 433 31.57 -58.25 36.32
CA ILE A 433 31.85 -58.17 37.76
C ILE A 433 30.88 -59.06 38.54
N LYS A 434 29.57 -58.98 38.28
CA LYS A 434 28.56 -59.84 38.92
C LYS A 434 28.85 -61.33 38.72
N LEU A 435 29.25 -61.74 37.51
CA LEU A 435 29.64 -63.14 37.24
C LEU A 435 30.86 -63.60 38.04
N VAL A 436 31.78 -62.69 38.38
CA VAL A 436 32.95 -63.01 39.23
C VAL A 436 32.56 -62.99 40.71
N GLU A 437 31.66 -62.11 41.13
CA GLU A 437 31.09 -62.07 42.49
C GLU A 437 30.32 -63.36 42.81
N GLU A 438 29.47 -63.81 41.90
CA GLU A 438 28.75 -65.08 42.01
C GLU A 438 29.71 -66.27 42.12
N LYS A 439 30.85 -66.23 41.42
CA LYS A 439 31.91 -67.26 41.57
C LYS A 439 32.58 -67.21 42.93
N ILE A 440 32.74 -66.03 43.55
CA ILE A 440 33.28 -65.88 44.91
C ILE A 440 32.31 -66.43 45.94
N GLU A 441 31.02 -66.14 45.80
CA GLU A 441 29.97 -66.65 46.70
C GLU A 441 29.86 -68.17 46.68
N ASN A 442 30.15 -68.79 45.53
CA ASN A 442 30.09 -70.25 45.36
C ASN A 442 31.33 -71.03 45.85
N ILE A 443 32.44 -70.37 46.18
CA ILE A 443 33.68 -71.04 46.67
C ILE A 443 33.47 -71.94 47.91
N PRO A 444 32.70 -71.54 48.94
CA PRO A 444 32.49 -72.36 50.15
C PRO A 444 31.78 -73.70 49.89
N PHE A 445 31.04 -73.81 48.79
CA PHE A 445 30.24 -74.98 48.44
C PHE A 445 30.98 -75.98 47.55
N MET A 446 32.18 -75.63 47.05
CA MET A 446 33.00 -76.54 46.26
C MET A 446 33.73 -77.55 47.16
N GLU A 447 33.57 -78.85 46.87
CA GLU A 447 34.11 -79.94 47.71
C GLU A 447 35.63 -79.85 47.95
N LYS A 448 36.39 -79.40 46.94
CA LYS A 448 37.84 -79.23 46.99
C LYS A 448 38.30 -78.23 48.07
N TYR A 449 37.47 -77.25 48.41
CA TYR A 449 37.81 -76.17 49.35
C TYR A 449 37.09 -76.31 50.70
N ASN A 450 36.62 -77.52 51.03
CA ASN A 450 35.99 -77.82 52.32
C ASN A 450 37.01 -78.44 53.30
N PRO A 451 37.48 -77.67 54.30
CA PRO A 451 38.54 -78.10 55.22
C PRO A 451 38.09 -79.20 56.20
N GLN A 452 36.80 -79.25 56.55
CA GLN A 452 36.26 -80.30 57.42
C GLN A 452 36.29 -81.65 56.73
N ARG A 453 35.92 -81.70 55.44
CA ARG A 453 35.94 -82.93 54.65
C ARG A 453 37.37 -83.41 54.39
N SER A 454 38.28 -82.50 54.01
CA SER A 454 39.70 -82.84 53.82
C SER A 454 40.34 -83.37 55.11
N PHE A 455 40.05 -82.76 56.26
CA PHE A 455 40.51 -83.26 57.56
C PHE A 455 39.97 -84.66 57.85
N SER A 456 38.66 -84.89 57.67
CA SER A 456 38.03 -86.19 57.95
C SER A 456 38.62 -87.31 57.09
N VAL A 457 38.83 -87.08 55.79
CA VAL A 457 39.40 -88.09 54.87
C VAL A 457 40.84 -88.44 55.26
N ASN A 458 41.67 -87.43 55.52
CA ASN A 458 43.06 -87.65 55.92
C ASN A 458 43.18 -88.33 57.29
N MET A 459 42.27 -88.01 58.21
CA MET A 459 42.28 -88.60 59.54
C MET A 459 41.88 -90.08 59.54
N SER A 460 40.95 -90.49 58.67
CA SER A 460 40.65 -91.91 58.44
C SER A 460 41.86 -92.67 57.92
N ASN A 461 42.60 -92.10 56.95
CA ASN A 461 43.83 -92.72 56.43
C ASN A 461 44.92 -92.82 57.49
N ASN A 462 45.09 -91.78 58.31
CA ASN A 462 46.03 -91.80 59.43
C ASN A 462 45.73 -92.94 60.41
N PHE A 463 44.47 -93.16 60.75
CA PHE A 463 44.07 -94.25 61.65
C PHE A 463 44.50 -95.62 61.11
N ILE A 464 44.30 -95.85 59.79
CA ILE A 464 44.71 -97.10 59.13
C ILE A 464 46.24 -97.27 59.17
N VAL A 465 47.00 -96.22 58.85
CA VAL A 465 48.47 -96.27 58.84
C VAL A 465 49.03 -96.49 60.23
N ALA A 466 48.50 -95.79 61.24
CA ALA A 466 48.92 -95.95 62.63
C ALA A 466 48.70 -97.39 63.14
N PHE A 467 47.59 -98.02 62.74
CA PHE A 467 47.30 -99.42 63.05
C PHE A 467 48.32 -100.38 62.41
N ILE A 468 48.71 -100.15 61.16
CA ILE A 468 49.74 -100.94 60.48
C ILE A 468 51.10 -100.79 61.18
N VAL A 469 51.50 -99.56 61.50
CA VAL A 469 52.77 -99.29 62.21
C VAL A 469 52.77 -99.92 63.60
N MET A 470 51.62 -99.92 64.28
CA MET A 470 51.45 -100.61 65.56
C MET A 470 51.77 -102.10 65.43
N LEU A 471 51.25 -102.77 64.40
CA LEU A 471 51.50 -104.19 64.14
C LEU A 471 52.99 -104.45 63.83
N ILE A 472 53.58 -103.67 62.93
CA ILE A 472 55.01 -103.81 62.56
C ILE A 472 55.92 -103.61 63.78
N GLY A 473 55.68 -102.56 64.57
CA GLY A 473 56.46 -102.26 65.78
C GLY A 473 56.30 -103.31 66.89
N ALA A 474 55.15 -103.99 66.92
CA ALA A 474 54.87 -105.12 67.79
C ALA A 474 55.76 -106.33 67.44
N PHE A 475 55.87 -106.67 66.15
CA PHE A 475 56.69 -107.79 65.69
C PHE A 475 58.20 -107.53 65.77
N ALA A 476 58.66 -106.32 65.47
CA ALA A 476 60.09 -105.99 65.50
C ALA A 476 60.68 -105.96 66.92
N GLY A 477 59.86 -105.68 67.94
CA GLY A 477 60.30 -105.64 69.34
C GLY A 477 60.62 -107.01 69.95
N SER A 478 60.15 -108.11 69.35
CA SER A 478 60.34 -109.47 69.88
C SER A 478 61.56 -110.20 69.30
N SER A 479 62.21 -109.68 68.26
CA SER A 479 63.37 -110.30 67.60
C SER A 479 64.74 -109.75 68.09
N GLY A 480 64.77 -108.89 69.11
CA GLY A 480 65.93 -108.05 69.44
C GLY A 480 66.65 -108.30 70.77
N SER A 481 66.33 -109.35 71.55
CA SER A 481 67.02 -109.63 72.82
C SER A 481 67.76 -110.97 72.79
N GLY A 482 69.07 -110.94 72.51
CA GLY A 482 69.96 -112.08 72.65
C GLY A 482 70.84 -111.95 73.89
N GLY A 483 70.79 -112.97 74.76
CA GLY A 483 71.84 -113.27 75.76
C GLY A 483 71.48 -113.06 77.23
N GLU A 484 70.72 -114.00 77.82
CA GLU A 484 70.91 -114.63 79.16
C GLU A 484 69.60 -115.30 79.61
N ASP A 485 69.69 -116.53 80.12
CA ASP A 485 68.61 -117.50 80.35
C ASP A 485 67.37 -116.94 81.08
N HIS A 486 66.20 -116.96 80.43
CA HIS A 486 64.86 -117.05 81.07
C HIS A 486 63.83 -117.59 80.07
N SER A 487 63.51 -118.88 80.14
CA SER A 487 62.44 -119.49 79.34
C SER A 487 61.05 -119.24 79.98
N GLY A 488 60.26 -118.32 79.43
CA GLY A 488 58.83 -118.13 79.80
C GLY A 488 58.05 -117.09 78.98
N LEU A 489 56.94 -117.52 78.37
CA LEU A 489 56.02 -116.82 77.42
C LEU A 489 55.53 -115.40 77.79
N ASN A 490 55.52 -115.03 79.08
CA ASN A 490 55.02 -113.71 79.51
C ASN A 490 55.94 -112.54 79.12
N ALA A 491 57.25 -112.79 79.04
CA ALA A 491 58.21 -111.77 78.60
C ALA A 491 58.05 -111.41 77.12
N PHE A 492 57.66 -112.38 76.29
CA PHE A 492 57.43 -112.19 74.86
C PHE A 492 56.21 -111.30 74.58
N PHE A 493 55.08 -111.53 75.25
CA PHE A 493 53.86 -110.73 75.08
C PHE A 493 53.99 -109.30 75.63
N SER A 494 54.69 -109.11 76.75
CA SER A 494 54.94 -107.79 77.33
C SER A 494 55.76 -106.88 76.39
N GLY A 495 56.81 -107.42 75.75
CA GLY A 495 57.61 -106.71 74.76
C GLY A 495 56.83 -106.40 73.47
N LEU A 496 55.95 -107.31 73.05
CA LEU A 496 55.09 -107.16 71.87
C LEU A 496 54.11 -105.98 72.02
N VAL A 497 53.43 -105.88 73.16
CA VAL A 497 52.39 -104.87 73.39
C VAL A 497 52.98 -103.48 73.63
N THR A 498 54.06 -103.38 74.41
CA THR A 498 54.65 -102.08 74.79
C THR A 498 55.37 -101.39 73.65
N SER A 499 56.04 -102.15 72.76
CA SER A 499 56.69 -101.58 71.57
C SER A 499 55.68 -101.16 70.50
N GLY A 500 54.72 -102.04 70.16
CA GLY A 500 53.73 -101.77 69.12
C GLY A 500 52.84 -100.56 69.41
N ILE A 501 52.24 -100.49 70.60
CA ILE A 501 51.34 -99.38 70.99
C ILE A 501 52.09 -98.05 70.99
N LYS A 502 53.35 -98.02 71.45
CA LYS A 502 54.15 -96.78 71.49
C LYS A 502 54.38 -96.23 70.07
N TRP A 503 54.79 -97.07 69.13
CA TRP A 503 55.02 -96.65 67.75
C TRP A 503 53.71 -96.35 67.00
N GLY A 504 52.63 -97.09 67.27
CA GLY A 504 51.30 -96.81 66.74
C GLY A 504 50.74 -95.46 67.19
N LEU A 505 50.85 -95.14 68.48
CA LEU A 505 50.43 -93.84 69.03
C LEU A 505 51.25 -92.68 68.48
N ILE A 506 52.58 -92.84 68.37
CA ILE A 506 53.45 -91.83 67.76
C ILE A 506 53.03 -91.58 66.31
N SER A 507 52.82 -92.65 65.52
CA SER A 507 52.36 -92.53 64.13
C SER A 507 51.00 -91.85 64.03
N PHE A 508 50.06 -92.17 64.93
CA PHE A 508 48.74 -91.55 64.96
C PHE A 508 48.82 -90.06 65.26
N PHE A 509 49.60 -89.65 66.27
CA PHE A 509 49.77 -88.23 66.59
C PHE A 509 50.43 -87.46 65.44
N VAL A 510 51.45 -88.04 64.81
CA VAL A 510 52.11 -87.45 63.64
C VAL A 510 51.13 -87.29 62.48
N GLY A 511 50.33 -88.31 62.15
CA GLY A 511 49.37 -88.19 61.07
C GLY A 511 48.15 -87.31 61.40
N THR A 512 47.80 -87.13 62.68
CA THR A 512 46.78 -86.15 63.10
C THR A 512 47.29 -84.73 62.82
N LEU A 513 48.56 -84.48 63.14
CA LEU A 513 49.24 -83.21 62.88
C LEU A 513 49.35 -82.94 61.37
N ILE A 514 49.68 -83.95 60.57
CA ILE A 514 49.66 -83.86 59.09
C ILE A 514 48.25 -83.55 58.56
N SER A 515 47.21 -84.21 59.07
CA SER A 515 45.82 -83.96 58.64
C SER A 515 45.36 -82.54 58.97
N LEU A 516 45.76 -82.01 60.13
CA LEU A 516 45.55 -80.61 60.52
C LEU A 516 46.26 -79.64 59.58
N ILE A 517 47.52 -79.92 59.22
CA ILE A 517 48.29 -79.11 58.26
C ILE A 517 47.62 -79.12 56.88
N ILE A 518 47.14 -80.27 56.40
CA ILE A 518 46.45 -80.35 55.09
C ILE A 518 45.12 -79.57 55.13
N SER A 519 44.35 -79.65 56.21
CA SER A 519 43.13 -78.85 56.38
C SER A 519 43.42 -77.35 56.42
N ALA A 520 44.50 -76.93 57.08
CA ALA A 520 44.98 -75.56 57.08
C ALA A 520 45.45 -75.11 55.68
N MET A 521 46.12 -75.98 54.91
CA MET A 521 46.48 -75.71 53.52
C MET A 521 45.24 -75.51 52.64
N VAL A 522 44.18 -76.31 52.80
CA VAL A 522 42.91 -76.13 52.06
C VAL A 522 42.23 -74.80 52.41
N LEU A 523 42.30 -74.34 53.66
CA LEU A 523 41.84 -73.01 54.06
C LEU A 523 42.66 -71.89 53.40
N ILE A 524 43.98 -72.07 53.28
CA ILE A 524 44.88 -71.13 52.60
C ILE A 524 44.59 -71.11 51.10
N GLU A 525 44.42 -72.27 50.45
CA GLU A 525 44.04 -72.35 49.03
C GLU A 525 42.69 -71.69 48.75
N LYS A 526 41.72 -71.87 49.65
CA LYS A 526 40.42 -71.18 49.59
C LYS A 526 40.57 -69.66 49.68
N ALA A 527 41.42 -69.18 50.59
CA ALA A 527 41.68 -67.76 50.77
C ALA A 527 42.43 -67.17 49.57
N ASP A 528 43.38 -67.90 49.00
CA ASP A 528 44.16 -67.49 47.84
C ASP A 528 43.30 -67.42 46.57
N GLU A 529 42.43 -68.41 46.32
CA GLU A 529 41.50 -68.38 45.19
C GLU A 529 40.47 -67.24 45.33
N LYS A 530 39.99 -66.96 46.55
CA LYS A 530 39.16 -65.79 46.84
C LYS A 530 39.93 -64.48 46.56
N GLN A 531 41.19 -64.40 46.96
CA GLN A 531 42.03 -63.21 46.74
C GLN A 531 42.34 -63.01 45.25
N LYS A 532 42.54 -64.08 44.49
CA LYS A 532 42.74 -64.07 43.03
C LYS A 532 41.50 -63.56 42.29
N LEU A 533 40.31 -64.01 42.67
CA LEU A 533 39.05 -63.51 42.09
C LEU A 533 38.76 -62.06 42.48
N LEU A 534 39.10 -61.63 43.69
CA LEU A 534 39.04 -60.20 44.09
C LEU A 534 40.02 -59.32 43.29
N ARG A 535 41.24 -59.80 43.02
CA ARG A 535 42.18 -59.12 42.11
C ARG A 535 41.60 -59.00 40.70
N LYS A 536 40.89 -60.02 40.22
CA LYS A 536 40.19 -59.98 38.93
C LYS A 536 39.07 -58.94 38.90
N ILE A 537 38.27 -58.80 39.96
CA ILE A 537 37.26 -57.72 40.08
C ILE A 537 37.93 -56.34 40.03
N ASN A 538 39.02 -56.14 40.76
CA ASN A 538 39.73 -54.85 40.73
C ASN A 538 40.32 -54.54 39.35
N LEU A 539 40.82 -55.56 38.64
CA LEU A 539 41.30 -55.42 37.27
C LEU A 539 40.16 -55.06 36.30
N LEU A 540 38.98 -55.68 36.44
CA LEU A 540 37.79 -55.33 35.66
C LEU A 540 37.29 -53.90 35.97
N LYS A 541 37.32 -53.47 37.24
CA LYS A 541 36.99 -52.09 37.63
C LYS A 541 37.97 -51.08 37.02
N LYS A 542 39.26 -51.40 37.00
CA LYS A 542 40.29 -50.58 36.34
C LYS A 542 40.06 -50.51 34.82
N GLN A 543 39.82 -51.64 34.17
CA GLN A 543 39.51 -51.70 32.74
C GLN A 543 38.23 -50.93 32.38
N LYS A 544 37.19 -51.00 33.21
CA LYS A 544 35.97 -50.17 33.07
C LYS A 544 36.32 -48.68 33.09
N SER A 545 37.12 -48.25 34.06
CA SER A 545 37.54 -46.85 34.18
C SER A 545 38.39 -46.39 32.98
N ASP A 546 39.32 -47.24 32.53
CA ASP A 546 40.18 -46.94 31.38
C ASP A 546 39.34 -46.85 30.08
N ALA A 547 38.39 -47.78 29.88
CA ALA A 547 37.48 -47.77 28.73
C ALA A 547 36.52 -46.56 28.73
N ILE A 548 36.01 -46.15 29.89
CA ILE A 548 35.20 -44.92 30.04
C ILE A 548 36.03 -43.70 29.66
N ASN A 549 37.29 -43.62 30.10
CA ASN A 549 38.17 -42.51 29.80
C ASN A 549 38.53 -42.45 28.30
N GLU A 550 38.84 -43.60 27.71
CA GLU A 550 39.12 -43.72 26.27
C GLU A 550 37.91 -43.32 25.42
N ALA A 551 36.70 -43.75 25.79
CA ALA A 551 35.47 -43.36 25.10
C ALA A 551 35.22 -41.84 25.16
N LYS A 552 35.50 -41.19 26.30
CA LYS A 552 35.41 -39.73 26.44
C LYS A 552 36.44 -39.00 25.57
N ILE A 553 37.71 -39.42 25.63
CA ILE A 553 38.79 -38.81 24.83
C ILE A 553 38.51 -38.96 23.33
N TYR A 554 38.06 -40.14 22.89
CA TYR A 554 37.71 -40.38 21.49
C TYR A 554 36.52 -39.51 21.04
N SER A 555 35.49 -39.40 21.88
CA SER A 555 34.32 -38.55 21.62
C SER A 555 34.70 -37.06 21.54
N GLU A 556 35.51 -36.57 22.48
CA GLU A 556 36.00 -35.18 22.49
C GLU A 556 36.85 -34.88 21.25
N HIS A 557 37.74 -35.80 20.87
CA HIS A 557 38.57 -35.64 19.68
C HIS A 557 37.72 -35.60 18.40
N ARG A 558 36.76 -36.52 18.26
CA ARG A 558 35.83 -36.57 17.13
C ARG A 558 34.95 -35.32 17.06
N GLU A 559 34.43 -34.86 18.19
CA GLU A 559 33.63 -33.64 18.28
C GLU A 559 34.47 -32.43 17.86
N LYS A 560 35.70 -32.31 18.35
CA LYS A 560 36.62 -31.22 17.99
C LYS A 560 36.89 -31.18 16.48
N VAL A 561 37.28 -32.30 15.88
CA VAL A 561 37.58 -32.37 14.43
C VAL A 561 36.35 -32.02 13.58
N THR A 562 35.17 -32.53 13.96
CA THR A 562 33.94 -32.29 13.21
C THR A 562 33.46 -30.84 13.35
N LEU A 563 33.54 -30.27 14.56
CA LEU A 563 33.23 -28.86 14.80
C LEU A 563 34.20 -27.91 14.10
N GLU A 564 35.48 -28.27 14.01
CA GLU A 564 36.49 -27.50 13.27
C GLU A 564 36.14 -27.43 11.78
N ASN A 565 35.75 -28.55 11.17
CA ASN A 565 35.27 -28.58 9.78
C ASN A 565 34.02 -27.69 9.57
N TYR A 566 33.03 -27.78 10.47
CA TYR A 566 31.84 -26.93 10.38
C TYR A 566 32.17 -25.44 10.58
N ASN A 567 33.07 -25.10 11.50
CA ASN A 567 33.51 -23.74 11.72
C ASN A 567 34.30 -23.18 10.53
N ASN A 568 35.10 -24.01 9.86
CA ASN A 568 35.78 -23.63 8.62
C ASN A 568 34.77 -23.33 7.50
N ASN A 569 33.74 -24.16 7.34
CA ASN A 569 32.66 -23.89 6.39
C ASN A 569 31.90 -22.60 6.73
N LEU A 570 31.58 -22.36 8.01
CA LEU A 570 30.97 -21.09 8.45
C LEU A 570 31.85 -19.88 8.18
N ALA A 571 33.15 -19.98 8.45
CA ALA A 571 34.11 -18.92 8.17
C ALA A 571 34.15 -18.60 6.67
N GLN A 572 34.06 -19.63 5.82
CA GLN A 572 33.98 -19.47 4.37
C GLN A 572 32.67 -18.81 3.93
N TYR A 573 31.50 -19.24 4.44
CA TYR A 573 30.22 -18.59 4.13
C TYR A 573 30.19 -17.13 4.58
N ARG A 574 30.67 -16.83 5.80
CA ARG A 574 30.74 -15.45 6.31
C ARG A 574 31.67 -14.57 5.49
N LYS A 575 32.82 -15.11 5.06
CA LYS A 575 33.73 -14.42 4.15
C LYS A 575 33.05 -14.14 2.81
N ASN A 576 32.41 -15.14 2.21
CA ASN A 576 31.67 -14.96 0.96
C ASN A 576 30.55 -13.93 1.08
N ILE A 577 29.77 -13.95 2.17
CA ILE A 577 28.71 -12.96 2.45
C ILE A 577 29.30 -11.55 2.53
N LYS A 578 30.41 -11.39 3.25
CA LYS A 578 31.10 -10.10 3.38
C LYS A 578 31.63 -9.61 2.03
N ASP A 579 32.38 -10.46 1.32
CA ASP A 579 32.96 -10.14 0.02
C ASP A 579 31.86 -9.80 -1.02
N LEU A 580 30.76 -10.56 -1.05
CA LEU A 580 29.60 -10.27 -1.91
C LEU A 580 28.89 -8.97 -1.52
N THR A 581 28.77 -8.66 -0.23
CA THR A 581 28.15 -7.41 0.23
C THR A 581 28.99 -6.20 -0.18
N GLU A 582 30.31 -6.28 -0.03
CA GLU A 582 31.25 -5.26 -0.48
C GLU A 582 31.19 -5.11 -2.01
N GLN A 583 31.13 -6.22 -2.76
CA GLN A 583 31.01 -6.21 -4.21
C GLN A 583 29.67 -5.61 -4.69
N ILE A 584 28.55 -5.94 -4.03
CA ILE A 584 27.23 -5.35 -4.32
C ILE A 584 27.25 -3.83 -4.10
N ASN A 585 27.84 -3.38 -3.00
CA ASN A 585 27.92 -1.94 -2.70
C ASN A 585 28.82 -1.23 -3.72
N TYR A 586 29.98 -1.80 -4.04
CA TYR A 586 30.89 -1.27 -5.05
C TYR A 586 30.23 -1.16 -6.43
N GLU A 587 29.59 -2.24 -6.91
CA GLU A 587 28.90 -2.23 -8.20
C GLU A 587 27.68 -1.31 -8.19
N ARG A 588 26.94 -1.23 -7.07
CA ARG A 588 25.85 -0.26 -6.92
C ARG A 588 26.34 1.17 -7.04
N ASP A 589 27.40 1.54 -6.34
CA ASP A 589 27.95 2.90 -6.38
C ASP A 589 28.47 3.26 -7.77
N LYS A 590 29.13 2.32 -8.44
CA LYS A 590 29.57 2.45 -9.83
C LYS A 590 28.39 2.65 -10.79
N LEU A 591 27.38 1.79 -10.71
CA LEU A 591 26.19 1.87 -11.56
C LEU A 591 25.37 3.14 -11.31
N ASN A 592 25.25 3.58 -10.05
CA ASN A 592 24.61 4.85 -9.69
C ASN A 592 25.38 6.05 -10.26
N LYS A 593 26.71 5.99 -10.29
CA LYS A 593 27.54 7.02 -10.90
C LYS A 593 27.36 7.07 -12.42
N GLU A 594 27.39 5.91 -13.09
CA GLU A 594 27.10 5.80 -14.53
C GLU A 594 25.68 6.30 -14.86
N ALA A 595 24.68 5.97 -14.04
CA ALA A 595 23.32 6.45 -14.19
C ALA A 595 23.22 7.96 -14.01
N SER A 596 23.91 8.53 -13.00
CA SER A 596 23.96 9.97 -12.76
C SER A 596 24.61 10.73 -13.94
N GLU A 597 25.67 10.18 -14.53
CA GLU A 597 26.30 10.74 -15.73
C GLU A 597 25.36 10.70 -16.94
N LYS A 598 24.62 9.59 -17.14
CA LYS A 598 23.60 9.50 -18.20
C LYS A 598 22.44 10.46 -17.99
N ILE A 599 21.96 10.59 -16.76
CA ILE A 599 20.89 11.56 -16.41
C ILE A 599 21.37 12.97 -16.71
N LYS A 600 22.58 13.33 -16.27
CA LYS A 600 23.14 14.67 -16.51
C LYS A 600 23.32 14.95 -18.00
N ALA A 601 23.87 13.99 -18.76
CA ALA A 601 24.01 14.14 -20.21
C ALA A 601 22.64 14.31 -20.91
N PHE A 602 21.60 13.65 -20.40
CA PHE A 602 20.24 13.78 -20.91
C PHE A 602 19.59 15.11 -20.49
N GLU A 603 19.83 15.58 -19.27
CA GLU A 603 19.42 16.92 -18.81
C GLU A 603 20.10 18.01 -19.65
N ASP A 604 21.40 17.90 -19.91
CA ASP A 604 22.15 18.83 -20.77
C ASP A 604 21.64 18.80 -22.23
N LEU A 605 21.19 17.64 -22.73
CA LEU A 605 20.57 17.51 -24.05
C LEU A 605 19.23 18.28 -24.13
N LEU A 606 18.47 18.33 -23.04
CA LEU A 606 17.15 18.95 -22.96
C LEU A 606 17.19 20.40 -22.47
N ALA A 607 18.25 20.83 -21.78
CA ALA A 607 18.41 22.18 -21.25
C ALA A 607 18.19 23.31 -22.27
N PRO A 608 18.63 23.20 -23.55
CA PRO A 608 18.36 24.23 -24.56
C PRO A 608 16.88 24.43 -24.88
N LEU A 609 16.00 23.47 -24.54
CA LEU A 609 14.56 23.60 -24.71
C LEU A 609 13.91 24.38 -23.56
N LEU A 610 14.60 24.54 -22.43
CA LEU A 610 14.11 25.24 -21.24
C LEU A 610 14.54 26.70 -21.19
N SER A 611 15.66 27.06 -21.86
CA SER A 611 16.00 28.45 -22.18
C SER A 611 15.03 29.04 -23.19
#